data_AF-B6BIW8-F1
#
_entry.id   AF-B6BIW8-F1
#
_cell.length_a   1.000
_cell.length_b   1.000
_cell.length_c   1.000
_cell.angle_alpha   90.00
_cell.angle_beta   90.00
_cell.angle_gamma   90.00
#
_symmetry.space_group_name_H-M   'P 1'
#
loop_
_entity.id
_entity.type
_entity.pdbx_description
1 polymer ?
#
loop_
_entity_poly.entity_id
_entity_poly.type
_entity_poly.pdbx_seq_one_letter_code
_entity_poly.pdbx_strand_id
1 'polypeptide(L)'
;MKAPFSWDEYSDQPAQLKDRTYKKQMRQREFFSLFKTVFTALVILPISIIMMPYIKRKEVDSETFFSLGVDYQREPELTLELLEELDLKRILVRVKLWELNTINELKNFLLQNKHRKVTLKILQDREHIEDLKLFQKDLRGIFASLDGLVDIYEIGSTINRAKWGFFSVDEYNKFYKTAYDLREAEFPNIKLIGSGVIDFEYHFTAHTLFNFFKYHYNGIASLLYVDRRGAPENMQMGFALSDKIALLSTMVWMSPKSEHELHITETNWPITGTAPYAPTSEYECVSEELYEDFMLRYHLLAFASQQVDSLSWHQLIAPGYGLIDNRSSIRKRSAFNVYKFMLKNLTNAQFLRLDIKRGYYILQCLINNKLLQIHWTLKPTTLKNEDFFEVYSISGKLIENKTLNIGSSPLYIYIKDAV
;
A
#
# COMPACT_ATOMS: atom_id res chain seq x y z
N MET A 1 -11.77 17.14 13.16
CA MET A 1 -11.15 18.06 12.20
C MET A 1 -11.82 19.43 12.27
N LYS A 2 -11.04 20.52 12.31
CA LYS A 2 -11.58 21.89 12.17
C LYS A 2 -11.96 22.24 10.73
N ALA A 3 -13.03 23.02 10.60
CA ALA A 3 -13.39 23.66 9.33
C ALA A 3 -12.20 24.46 8.76
N PRO A 4 -12.01 24.50 7.42
CA PRO A 4 -12.90 24.02 6.37
C PRO A 4 -12.75 22.52 6.03
N PHE A 5 -12.00 21.76 6.83
CA PHE A 5 -11.81 20.33 6.63
C PHE A 5 -12.91 19.51 7.30
N SER A 6 -13.27 18.40 6.67
CA SER A 6 -14.23 17.43 7.18
C SER A 6 -13.88 16.04 6.69
N TRP A 7 -14.34 15.03 7.42
CA TRP A 7 -14.16 13.63 7.08
C TRP A 7 -15.42 13.11 6.39
N ASP A 8 -15.24 12.27 5.37
CA ASP A 8 -16.31 11.56 4.67
C ASP A 8 -16.28 10.08 5.10
N GLU A 9 -17.24 9.71 5.95
CA GLU A 9 -17.36 8.35 6.50
C GLU A 9 -17.70 7.29 5.44
N TYR A 10 -18.25 7.67 4.28
CA TYR A 10 -18.59 6.70 3.25
C TYR A 10 -17.35 6.17 2.52
N SER A 11 -16.38 7.06 2.26
CA SER A 11 -15.19 6.74 1.48
C SER A 11 -13.93 6.52 2.32
N ASP A 12 -14.01 6.74 3.65
CA ASP A 12 -12.88 6.74 4.60
C ASP A 12 -11.77 7.71 4.20
N GLN A 13 -12.17 8.92 3.76
CA GLN A 13 -11.24 9.97 3.34
C GLN A 13 -11.73 11.34 3.77
N PRO A 14 -10.84 12.36 3.82
CA PRO A 14 -11.29 13.73 3.93
C PRO A 14 -12.14 14.13 2.72
N ALA A 15 -13.21 14.89 3.01
CA ALA A 15 -14.05 15.49 1.99
C ALA A 15 -13.25 16.47 1.13
N GLN A 16 -13.70 16.72 -0.10
CA GLN A 16 -13.04 17.66 -0.98
C GLN A 16 -13.04 19.08 -0.37
N LEU A 17 -11.87 19.68 -0.28
CA LEU A 17 -11.72 21.07 0.15
C LEU A 17 -12.27 22.04 -0.91
N LYS A 18 -13.48 22.55 -0.68
CA LYS A 18 -14.23 23.42 -1.60
C LYS A 18 -13.83 24.90 -1.53
N ASP A 19 -13.25 25.35 -0.42
CA ASP A 19 -12.83 26.75 -0.26
C ASP A 19 -11.63 27.09 -1.15
N ARG A 20 -11.91 27.77 -2.27
CA ARG A 20 -10.90 28.17 -3.26
C ARG A 20 -10.00 29.29 -2.74
N THR A 21 -10.53 30.20 -1.93
CA THR A 21 -9.80 31.35 -1.38
C THR A 21 -8.74 30.86 -0.40
N TYR A 22 -9.14 30.00 0.54
CA TYR A 22 -8.24 29.36 1.48
C TYR A 22 -7.13 28.58 0.76
N LYS A 23 -7.48 27.75 -0.24
CA LYS A 23 -6.47 27.02 -1.03
C LYS A 23 -5.48 27.92 -1.75
N LYS A 24 -5.93 29.07 -2.28
CA LYS A 24 -5.04 30.03 -2.94
C LYS A 24 -4.08 30.67 -1.94
N GLN A 25 -4.59 31.11 -0.79
CA GLN A 25 -3.78 31.69 0.28
C GLN A 25 -2.71 30.71 0.79
N MET A 26 -3.09 29.46 1.05
CA MET A 26 -2.14 28.44 1.51
C MET A 26 -1.05 28.12 0.47
N ARG A 27 -1.41 28.02 -0.82
CA ARG A 27 -0.41 27.83 -1.88
C ARG A 27 0.55 29.02 -2.04
N GLN A 28 0.08 30.24 -1.78
CA GLN A 28 0.93 31.43 -1.79
C GLN A 28 1.91 31.41 -0.60
N ARG A 29 1.41 31.05 0.59
CA ARG A 29 2.24 30.87 1.79
C ARG A 29 3.35 29.84 1.57
N GLU A 30 3.00 28.74 0.91
CA GLU A 30 3.90 27.60 0.69
C GLU A 30 4.66 27.64 -0.66
N PHE A 31 4.63 28.77 -1.35
CA PHE A 31 5.18 28.92 -2.70
C PHE A 31 6.62 28.42 -2.84
N PHE A 32 7.50 28.75 -1.88
CA PHE A 32 8.90 28.32 -1.92
C PHE A 32 9.07 26.81 -1.83
N SER A 33 8.27 26.11 -1.02
CA SER A 33 8.32 24.65 -0.93
C SER A 33 7.80 23.98 -2.21
N LEU A 34 6.74 24.54 -2.82
CA LEU A 34 6.24 24.08 -4.12
C LEU A 34 7.31 24.23 -5.21
N PHE A 35 8.02 25.36 -5.23
CA PHE A 35 9.14 25.59 -6.16
C PHE A 35 10.28 24.58 -5.94
N LYS A 36 10.69 24.35 -4.69
CA LYS A 36 11.69 23.31 -4.34
C LYS A 36 11.25 21.92 -4.84
N THR A 37 9.96 21.60 -4.73
CA THR A 37 9.41 20.32 -5.20
C THR A 37 9.68 20.13 -6.69
N VAL A 38 9.36 21.14 -7.49
CA VAL A 38 9.59 21.10 -8.95
C VAL A 38 11.08 21.01 -9.26
N PHE A 39 11.90 21.87 -8.66
CA PHE A 39 13.34 21.90 -8.92
C PHE A 39 14.03 20.58 -8.53
N THR A 40 13.69 20.03 -7.37
CA THR A 40 14.23 18.75 -6.89
C THR A 40 13.83 17.63 -7.85
N ALA A 41 12.57 17.58 -8.27
CA ALA A 41 12.09 16.57 -9.20
C ALA A 41 12.78 16.62 -10.57
N LEU A 42 13.03 17.84 -11.09
CA LEU A 42 13.73 18.04 -12.37
C LEU A 42 15.15 17.47 -12.37
N VAL A 43 15.81 17.43 -11.21
CA VAL A 43 17.16 16.87 -11.06
C VAL A 43 17.10 15.38 -10.72
N ILE A 44 16.32 15.02 -9.70
CA ILE A 44 16.34 13.68 -9.11
C ILE A 44 15.67 12.64 -10.00
N LEU A 45 14.55 12.96 -10.66
CA LEU A 45 13.81 11.96 -11.44
C LEU A 45 14.62 11.47 -12.65
N PRO A 46 15.24 12.32 -13.49
CA PRO A 46 16.08 11.85 -14.60
C PRO A 46 17.26 11.01 -14.13
N ILE A 47 17.95 11.41 -13.05
CA ILE A 47 19.05 10.64 -12.47
C ILE A 47 18.53 9.27 -12.02
N SER A 48 17.40 9.25 -11.31
CA SER A 48 16.81 8.00 -10.81
C SER A 48 16.45 7.05 -11.95
N ILE A 49 15.86 7.55 -13.05
CA ILE A 49 15.54 6.73 -14.24
C ILE A 49 16.81 6.10 -14.83
N ILE A 50 17.90 6.86 -14.95
CA ILE A 50 19.20 6.35 -15.44
C ILE A 50 19.76 5.29 -14.48
N MET A 51 19.53 5.45 -13.18
CA MET A 51 20.05 4.57 -12.14
C MET A 51 19.25 3.27 -11.94
N MET A 52 18.01 3.18 -12.45
CA MET A 52 17.12 2.01 -12.25
C MET A 52 17.77 0.65 -12.53
N PRO A 53 18.54 0.44 -13.62
CA PRO A 53 19.14 -0.86 -13.92
C PRO A 53 20.22 -1.30 -12.92
N TYR A 54 20.76 -0.38 -12.12
CA TYR A 54 21.88 -0.63 -11.20
C TYR A 54 21.44 -0.91 -9.77
N ILE A 55 20.14 -0.75 -9.47
CA ILE A 55 19.62 -0.96 -8.12
C ILE A 55 19.50 -2.45 -7.84
N LYS A 56 20.06 -2.86 -6.70
CA LYS A 56 19.98 -4.24 -6.24
C LYS A 56 18.55 -4.58 -5.87
N ARG A 57 18.09 -5.73 -6.36
CA ARG A 57 16.95 -6.43 -5.79
C ARG A 57 17.37 -7.01 -4.44
N LYS A 58 16.45 -7.05 -3.49
CA LYS A 58 16.62 -7.67 -2.18
C LYS A 58 15.83 -8.96 -2.11
N GLU A 59 16.27 -9.89 -1.28
CA GLU A 59 15.45 -11.05 -0.97
C GLU A 59 14.30 -10.60 -0.06
N VAL A 60 13.08 -10.63 -0.59
CA VAL A 60 11.88 -10.24 0.15
C VAL A 60 11.33 -11.46 0.89
N ASP A 61 11.23 -11.32 2.20
CA ASP A 61 10.55 -12.29 3.05
C ASP A 61 9.04 -12.30 2.75
N SER A 62 8.59 -13.36 2.08
CA SER A 62 7.19 -13.54 1.72
C SER A 62 6.28 -13.82 2.90
N GLU A 63 6.80 -14.26 4.06
CA GLU A 63 6.02 -14.44 5.28
C GLU A 63 5.43 -13.11 5.76
N THR A 64 6.22 -12.04 5.64
CA THR A 64 5.84 -10.73 6.15
C THR A 64 5.66 -9.64 5.08
N PHE A 65 5.66 -10.04 3.81
CA PHE A 65 5.39 -9.18 2.67
C PHE A 65 3.91 -8.80 2.56
N PHE A 66 3.01 -9.78 2.67
CA PHE A 66 1.57 -9.56 2.46
C PHE A 66 0.92 -8.94 3.70
N SER A 67 0.23 -7.84 3.49
CA SER A 67 -0.47 -7.08 4.54
C SER A 67 -1.85 -6.63 4.06
N LEU A 68 -2.72 -6.38 5.02
CA LEU A 68 -4.08 -5.92 4.79
C LEU A 68 -4.37 -4.73 5.70
N GLY A 69 -4.93 -3.67 5.11
CA GLY A 69 -5.48 -2.55 5.84
C GLY A 69 -6.76 -2.97 6.56
N VAL A 70 -6.88 -2.63 7.83
CA VAL A 70 -8.06 -2.87 8.66
C VAL A 70 -8.44 -1.63 9.44
N ASP A 71 -9.73 -1.48 9.68
CA ASP A 71 -10.30 -0.50 10.59
C ASP A 71 -10.71 -1.23 11.88
N TYR A 72 -10.07 -0.87 12.99
CA TYR A 72 -10.26 -1.53 14.27
C TYR A 72 -11.63 -1.25 14.90
N GLN A 73 -12.36 -0.25 14.40
CA GLN A 73 -13.71 0.10 14.88
C GLN A 73 -14.81 -0.51 13.99
N ARG A 74 -14.47 -0.90 12.76
CA ARG A 74 -15.42 -1.46 11.80
C ARG A 74 -15.58 -2.96 12.01
N GLU A 75 -16.79 -3.35 12.42
CA GLU A 75 -17.16 -4.76 12.64
C GLU A 75 -16.07 -5.50 13.45
N PRO A 76 -15.71 -5.05 14.67
CA PRO A 76 -14.46 -5.44 15.33
C PRO A 76 -14.32 -6.95 15.52
N GLU A 77 -15.39 -7.64 15.93
CA GLU A 77 -15.39 -9.11 16.12
C GLU A 77 -15.19 -9.85 14.79
N LEU A 78 -15.93 -9.44 13.75
CA LEU A 78 -15.82 -10.02 12.41
C LEU A 78 -14.45 -9.75 11.80
N THR A 79 -13.89 -8.55 12.00
CA THR A 79 -12.54 -8.20 11.55
C THR A 79 -11.51 -9.17 12.11
N LEU A 80 -11.60 -9.52 13.40
CA LEU A 80 -10.71 -10.52 14.01
C LEU A 80 -10.94 -11.92 13.44
N GLU A 81 -12.19 -12.36 13.30
CA GLU A 81 -12.53 -13.66 12.71
C GLU A 81 -11.93 -13.81 11.30
N LEU A 82 -12.09 -12.80 10.45
CA LEU A 82 -11.59 -12.79 9.08
C LEU A 82 -10.06 -12.75 9.02
N LEU A 83 -9.40 -12.02 9.94
CA LEU A 83 -7.94 -12.00 10.02
C LEU A 83 -7.36 -13.37 10.42
N GLU A 84 -8.02 -14.09 11.32
CA GLU A 84 -7.67 -15.48 11.65
C GLU A 84 -7.95 -16.41 10.46
N GLU A 85 -9.08 -16.25 9.77
CA GLU A 85 -9.41 -17.06 8.60
C GLU A 85 -8.39 -16.91 7.46
N LEU A 86 -7.82 -15.72 7.29
CA LEU A 86 -6.78 -15.44 6.29
C LEU A 86 -5.38 -15.90 6.72
N ASP A 87 -5.18 -16.26 8.00
CA ASP A 87 -3.87 -16.52 8.63
C ASP A 87 -2.82 -15.42 8.32
N LEU A 88 -3.28 -14.16 8.29
CA LEU A 88 -2.46 -13.04 7.85
C LEU A 88 -1.43 -12.66 8.93
N LYS A 89 -0.16 -12.52 8.56
CA LYS A 89 0.94 -12.22 9.51
C LYS A 89 1.22 -10.74 9.73
N ARG A 90 0.72 -9.86 8.84
CA ARG A 90 0.94 -8.41 8.92
C ARG A 90 -0.36 -7.65 8.66
N ILE A 91 -0.62 -6.62 9.46
CA ILE A 91 -1.76 -5.70 9.26
C ILE A 91 -1.30 -4.25 9.25
N LEU A 92 -2.08 -3.41 8.57
CA LEU A 92 -1.99 -1.96 8.68
C LEU A 92 -3.26 -1.41 9.32
N VAL A 93 -3.10 -0.63 10.38
CA VAL A 93 -4.20 0.00 11.11
C VAL A 93 -4.04 1.51 11.03
N ARG A 94 -5.12 2.25 10.83
CA ARG A 94 -5.10 3.72 10.86
C ARG A 94 -5.56 4.23 12.23
N VAL A 95 -4.93 5.29 12.71
CA VAL A 95 -5.41 6.12 13.82
C VAL A 95 -5.43 7.57 13.37
N LYS A 96 -6.47 8.32 13.75
CA LYS A 96 -6.62 9.72 13.36
C LYS A 96 -6.30 10.61 14.57
N LEU A 97 -5.46 11.63 14.38
CA LEU A 97 -5.07 12.53 15.47
C LEU A 97 -6.25 13.33 16.07
N TRP A 98 -7.37 13.46 15.36
CA TRP A 98 -8.57 14.12 15.88
C TRP A 98 -9.56 13.17 16.59
N GLU A 99 -9.24 11.88 16.71
CA GLU A 99 -10.07 10.84 17.35
C GLU A 99 -9.32 10.12 18.47
N LEU A 100 -8.35 10.77 19.14
CA LEU A 100 -7.48 10.12 20.15
C LEU A 100 -8.22 9.64 21.41
N ASN A 101 -9.47 10.03 21.61
CA ASN A 101 -10.33 9.45 22.63
C ASN A 101 -10.56 7.93 22.45
N THR A 102 -10.32 7.40 21.25
CA THR A 102 -10.46 5.97 20.90
C THR A 102 -9.18 5.15 21.11
N ILE A 103 -8.09 5.76 21.63
CA ILE A 103 -6.78 5.09 21.76
C ILE A 103 -6.82 3.78 22.57
N ASN A 104 -7.73 3.69 23.55
CA ASN A 104 -7.92 2.46 24.34
C ASN A 104 -8.59 1.34 23.53
N GLU A 105 -9.51 1.66 22.63
CA GLU A 105 -10.12 0.70 21.70
C GLU A 105 -9.05 0.16 20.76
N LEU A 106 -8.22 1.04 20.18
CA LEU A 106 -7.08 0.65 19.36
C LEU A 106 -6.12 -0.24 20.14
N LYS A 107 -5.74 0.13 21.37
CA LYS A 107 -4.86 -0.68 22.21
C LYS A 107 -5.40 -2.10 22.42
N ASN A 108 -6.70 -2.23 22.71
CA ASN A 108 -7.34 -3.52 22.90
C ASN A 108 -7.32 -4.36 21.62
N PHE A 109 -7.59 -3.74 20.46
CA PHE A 109 -7.50 -4.41 19.16
C PHE A 109 -6.07 -4.89 18.86
N LEU A 110 -5.06 -4.08 19.14
CA LEU A 110 -3.65 -4.45 18.94
C LEU A 110 -3.21 -5.58 19.88
N LEU A 111 -3.68 -5.60 21.13
CA LEU A 111 -3.42 -6.70 22.06
C LEU A 111 -3.93 -8.06 21.54
N GLN A 112 -5.08 -8.06 20.86
CA GLN A 112 -5.65 -9.25 20.21
C GLN A 112 -4.89 -9.66 18.94
N ASN A 113 -4.06 -8.77 18.39
CA ASN A 113 -3.26 -9.00 17.19
C ASN A 113 -1.75 -9.01 17.48
N LYS A 114 -1.33 -9.22 18.74
CA LYS A 114 0.08 -9.16 19.17
C LYS A 114 1.02 -10.15 18.46
N HIS A 115 0.47 -11.21 17.85
CA HIS A 115 1.23 -12.20 17.07
C HIS A 115 1.45 -11.78 15.61
N ARG A 116 0.84 -10.66 15.18
CA ARG A 116 1.01 -10.09 13.86
C ARG A 116 1.98 -8.91 13.91
N LYS A 117 2.69 -8.68 12.81
CA LYS A 117 3.40 -7.42 12.61
C LYS A 117 2.39 -6.30 12.33
N VAL A 118 2.52 -5.18 13.02
CA VAL A 118 1.59 -4.05 12.94
C VAL A 118 2.31 -2.82 12.37
N THR A 119 1.76 -2.29 11.28
CA THR A 119 2.03 -0.92 10.86
C THR A 119 0.89 -0.02 11.33
N LEU A 120 1.17 0.91 12.24
CA LEU A 120 0.21 1.92 12.67
C LEU A 120 0.41 3.20 11.87
N LYS A 121 -0.60 3.55 11.08
CA LYS A 121 -0.62 4.76 10.28
C LYS A 121 -1.32 5.89 11.01
N ILE A 122 -0.57 6.94 11.34
CA ILE A 122 -1.06 8.10 12.07
C ILE A 122 -1.49 9.18 11.08
N LEU A 123 -2.79 9.34 10.92
CA LEU A 123 -3.41 10.34 10.05
C LEU A 123 -3.44 11.71 10.72
N GLN A 124 -3.03 12.71 9.95
CA GLN A 124 -2.99 14.11 10.35
C GLN A 124 -4.26 14.89 10.00
N ASP A 125 -4.53 15.94 10.76
CA ASP A 125 -5.39 17.04 10.35
C ASP A 125 -4.64 18.37 10.37
N ARG A 126 -5.32 19.45 9.94
CA ARG A 126 -4.70 20.77 9.81
C ARG A 126 -4.23 21.32 11.16
N GLU A 127 -4.91 21.00 12.25
CA GLU A 127 -4.57 21.50 13.59
C GLU A 127 -3.19 21.02 14.04
N HIS A 128 -2.92 19.72 13.90
CA HIS A 128 -1.62 19.15 14.25
C HIS A 128 -0.51 19.55 13.27
N ILE A 129 -0.84 19.85 12.01
CA ILE A 129 0.13 20.38 11.04
C ILE A 129 0.58 21.81 11.43
N GLU A 130 -0.35 22.65 11.89
CA GLU A 130 -0.06 24.05 12.24
C GLU A 130 0.47 24.22 13.67
N ASP A 131 0.05 23.37 14.61
CA ASP A 131 0.55 23.33 15.99
C ASP A 131 1.39 22.08 16.25
N LEU A 132 2.70 22.21 16.00
CA LEU A 132 3.65 21.12 16.21
C LEU A 132 3.84 20.77 17.69
N LYS A 133 3.51 21.67 18.63
CA LYS A 133 3.57 21.35 20.07
C LYS A 133 2.42 20.43 20.46
N LEU A 134 1.22 20.70 19.94
CA LEU A 134 0.08 19.80 20.06
C LEU A 134 0.41 18.44 19.44
N PHE A 135 0.93 18.43 18.20
CA PHE A 135 1.35 17.19 17.55
C PHE A 135 2.36 16.40 18.37
N GLN A 136 3.43 17.03 18.87
CA GLN A 136 4.41 16.33 19.70
C GLN A 136 3.80 15.76 20.98
N LYS A 137 2.93 16.52 21.65
CA LYS A 137 2.24 16.08 22.88
C LYS A 137 1.39 14.83 22.62
N ASP A 138 0.58 14.87 21.58
CA ASP A 138 -0.38 13.81 21.30
C ASP A 138 0.33 12.57 20.73
N LEU A 139 1.37 12.77 19.91
CA LEU A 139 2.23 11.69 19.43
C LEU A 139 2.96 10.98 20.58
N ARG A 140 3.46 11.71 21.58
CA ARG A 140 4.03 11.12 22.81
C ARG A 140 3.01 10.24 23.52
N GLY A 141 1.76 10.68 23.59
CA GLY A 141 0.66 9.90 24.15
C GLY A 141 0.43 8.59 23.39
N ILE A 142 0.45 8.61 22.05
CA ILE A 142 0.31 7.43 21.20
C ILE A 142 1.48 6.46 21.43
N PHE A 143 2.72 6.94 21.32
CA PHE A 143 3.91 6.09 21.48
C PHE A 143 3.96 5.44 22.86
N ALA A 144 3.68 6.19 23.93
CA ALA A 144 3.64 5.63 25.28
C ALA A 144 2.48 4.64 25.50
N SER A 145 1.30 4.90 24.94
CA SER A 145 0.11 4.06 25.16
C SER A 145 0.20 2.71 24.45
N LEU A 146 0.89 2.68 23.30
CA LEU A 146 0.99 1.54 22.38
C LEU A 146 2.39 0.91 22.36
N ASP A 147 3.22 1.22 23.34
CA ASP A 147 4.58 0.68 23.45
C ASP A 147 4.58 -0.85 23.41
N GLY A 148 5.47 -1.43 22.60
CA GLY A 148 5.57 -2.87 22.36
C GLY A 148 4.43 -3.50 21.56
N LEU A 149 3.44 -2.74 21.08
CA LEU A 149 2.30 -3.27 20.30
C LEU A 149 2.36 -2.91 18.80
N VAL A 150 3.30 -2.05 18.41
CA VAL A 150 3.44 -1.55 17.04
C VAL A 150 4.88 -1.72 16.57
N ASP A 151 5.08 -2.40 15.44
CA ASP A 151 6.41 -2.57 14.85
C ASP A 151 6.87 -1.34 14.06
N ILE A 152 5.93 -0.70 13.36
CA ILE A 152 6.22 0.43 12.47
C ILE A 152 5.15 1.51 12.60
N TYR A 153 5.57 2.75 12.80
CA TYR A 153 4.69 3.92 12.75
C TYR A 153 4.86 4.66 11.42
N GLU A 154 3.80 4.75 10.62
CA GLU A 154 3.75 5.65 9.46
C GLU A 154 3.26 7.03 9.91
N ILE A 155 4.11 8.04 9.75
CA ILE A 155 3.82 9.42 10.18
C ILE A 155 3.28 10.23 9.01
N GLY A 156 1.97 10.52 9.09
CA GLY A 156 1.24 11.26 8.07
C GLY A 156 0.83 10.39 6.87
N SER A 157 -0.11 10.90 6.07
CA SER A 157 -0.61 10.25 4.87
C SER A 157 -1.00 11.24 3.79
N THR A 158 -0.88 10.82 2.53
CA THR A 158 -1.43 11.50 1.37
C THR A 158 -0.99 12.97 1.28
N ILE A 159 0.30 13.21 1.55
CA ILE A 159 0.86 14.55 1.77
C ILE A 159 0.75 15.48 0.55
N ASN A 160 0.53 14.91 -0.62
CA ASN A 160 0.38 15.57 -1.91
C ASN A 160 -1.09 15.87 -2.27
N ARG A 161 -2.02 15.80 -1.31
CA ARG A 161 -3.43 16.14 -1.52
C ARG A 161 -3.88 17.14 -0.47
N ALA A 162 -4.16 18.38 -0.90
CA ALA A 162 -4.57 19.46 0.01
C ALA A 162 -5.78 19.15 0.89
N LYS A 163 -6.69 18.25 0.47
CA LYS A 163 -7.82 17.82 1.31
C LYS A 163 -7.39 17.08 2.60
N TRP A 164 -6.17 16.53 2.61
CA TRP A 164 -5.54 15.88 3.75
C TRP A 164 -4.72 16.84 4.64
N GLY A 165 -4.86 18.16 4.44
CA GLY A 165 -4.34 19.19 5.34
C GLY A 165 -2.96 19.75 4.95
N PHE A 166 -2.09 18.97 4.29
CA PHE A 166 -0.80 19.46 3.82
C PHE A 166 -0.94 20.27 2.52
N PHE A 167 -0.25 21.41 2.45
CA PHE A 167 -0.13 22.23 1.24
C PHE A 167 1.27 22.21 0.64
N SER A 168 2.25 21.64 1.34
CA SER A 168 3.62 21.55 0.87
C SER A 168 4.41 20.41 1.52
N VAL A 169 5.51 20.03 0.88
CA VAL A 169 6.44 19.04 1.43
C VAL A 169 7.22 19.61 2.61
N ASP A 170 7.43 20.94 2.69
CA ASP A 170 8.10 21.54 3.85
C ASP A 170 7.19 21.53 5.09
N GLU A 171 5.87 21.67 4.94
CA GLU A 171 4.92 21.41 6.05
C GLU A 171 5.05 19.97 6.54
N TYR A 172 5.05 19.00 5.61
CA TYR A 172 5.26 17.60 5.95
C TYR A 172 6.63 17.34 6.60
N ASN A 173 7.71 17.93 6.09
CA ASN A 173 9.05 17.73 6.62
C ASN A 173 9.19 18.27 8.05
N LYS A 174 8.54 19.39 8.39
CA LYS A 174 8.48 19.91 9.77
C LYS A 174 7.69 18.97 10.69
N PHE A 175 6.56 18.46 10.18
CA PHE A 175 5.73 17.49 10.88
C PHE A 175 6.51 16.20 11.16
N TYR A 176 7.09 15.56 10.14
CA TYR A 176 7.90 14.37 10.29
C TYR A 176 9.12 14.60 11.19
N LYS A 177 9.82 15.75 11.06
CA LYS A 177 10.93 16.09 11.94
C LYS A 177 10.51 16.12 13.41
N THR A 178 9.32 16.63 13.72
CA THR A 178 8.80 16.67 15.09
C THR A 178 8.61 15.25 15.66
N ALA A 179 8.11 14.32 14.84
CA ALA A 179 8.00 12.92 15.22
C ALA A 179 9.38 12.25 15.39
N TYR A 180 10.30 12.51 14.47
CA TYR A 180 11.68 12.02 14.52
C TYR A 180 12.40 12.50 15.78
N ASP A 181 12.37 13.80 16.07
CA ASP A 181 13.03 14.36 17.26
C ASP A 181 12.44 13.77 18.56
N LEU A 182 11.12 13.53 18.61
CA LEU A 182 10.47 12.88 19.74
C LEU A 182 10.94 11.43 19.89
N ARG A 183 11.02 10.67 18.80
CA ARG A 183 11.57 9.30 18.80
C ARG A 183 12.98 9.30 19.37
N GLU A 184 13.86 10.14 18.86
CA GLU A 184 15.25 10.19 19.30
C GLU A 184 15.40 10.51 20.79
N ALA A 185 14.56 11.42 21.30
CA ALA A 185 14.64 11.85 22.67
C ALA A 185 14.04 10.83 23.66
N GLU A 186 12.95 10.15 23.30
CA GLU A 186 12.10 9.45 24.26
C GLU A 186 11.75 8.00 23.87
N PHE A 187 11.78 7.66 22.58
CA PHE A 187 11.32 6.35 22.07
C PHE A 187 12.31 5.75 21.04
N PRO A 188 13.59 5.52 21.39
CA PRO A 188 14.63 5.16 20.40
C PRO A 188 14.41 3.82 19.67
N ASN A 189 13.54 2.96 20.19
CA ASN A 189 13.29 1.62 19.65
C ASN A 189 12.19 1.56 18.57
N ILE A 190 11.37 2.61 18.41
CA ILE A 190 10.29 2.58 17.42
C ILE A 190 10.82 2.87 16.02
N LYS A 191 10.27 2.20 15.00
CA LYS A 191 10.55 2.51 13.60
C LYS A 191 9.57 3.56 13.07
N LEU A 192 10.09 4.61 12.43
CA LEU A 192 9.29 5.64 11.78
C LEU A 192 9.44 5.55 10.25
N ILE A 193 8.32 5.41 9.55
CA ILE A 193 8.25 5.48 8.08
C ILE A 193 7.44 6.69 7.62
N GLY A 194 7.66 7.09 6.37
CA GLY A 194 6.98 8.20 5.70
C GLY A 194 7.33 8.18 4.21
N SER A 195 6.76 8.93 3.29
CA SER A 195 5.93 10.10 3.49
C SER A 195 4.48 9.91 3.06
N GLY A 196 4.11 8.70 2.63
CA GLY A 196 2.73 8.40 2.25
C GLY A 196 2.28 9.23 1.05
N VAL A 197 3.17 9.51 0.09
CA VAL A 197 2.79 10.13 -1.19
C VAL A 197 1.85 9.17 -1.93
N ILE A 198 0.70 9.69 -2.36
CA ILE A 198 -0.30 8.94 -3.13
C ILE A 198 -0.08 9.07 -4.64
N ASP A 199 -0.45 8.01 -5.36
CA ASP A 199 -0.39 7.90 -6.81
C ASP A 199 1.05 7.97 -7.36
N PHE A 200 1.16 7.93 -8.69
CA PHE A 200 2.42 8.13 -9.40
C PHE A 200 2.78 9.63 -9.50
N GLU A 201 3.08 10.24 -8.35
CA GLU A 201 3.45 11.65 -8.21
C GLU A 201 4.81 11.83 -7.52
N TYR A 202 5.82 11.13 -8.01
CA TYR A 202 7.15 11.03 -7.42
C TYR A 202 7.95 12.33 -7.34
N HIS A 203 7.46 13.43 -7.91
CA HIS A 203 8.03 14.75 -7.65
C HIS A 203 7.91 15.16 -6.17
N PHE A 204 6.83 14.76 -5.49
CA PHE A 204 6.71 14.93 -4.04
C PHE A 204 7.65 14.00 -3.28
N THR A 205 7.72 12.72 -3.67
CA THR A 205 8.63 11.74 -3.07
C THR A 205 10.09 12.20 -3.15
N ALA A 206 10.51 12.67 -4.33
CA ALA A 206 11.85 13.23 -4.54
C ALA A 206 12.13 14.36 -3.54
N HIS A 207 11.20 15.29 -3.33
CA HIS A 207 11.40 16.36 -2.35
C HIS A 207 11.42 15.85 -0.90
N THR A 208 10.66 14.81 -0.55
CA THR A 208 10.72 14.21 0.80
C THR A 208 12.03 13.46 1.07
N LEU A 209 12.68 12.94 0.02
CA LEU A 209 13.93 12.19 0.10
C LEU A 209 15.19 13.07 -0.05
N PHE A 210 15.09 14.17 -0.78
CA PHE A 210 16.21 15.04 -1.10
C PHE A 210 15.91 16.47 -0.62
N ASN A 211 16.09 16.69 0.68
CA ASN A 211 15.91 17.97 1.34
C ASN A 211 16.92 18.16 2.49
N PHE A 212 16.92 19.35 3.09
CA PHE A 212 17.86 19.75 4.13
C PHE A 212 17.36 19.57 5.57
N PHE A 213 16.17 19.00 5.80
CA PHE A 213 15.70 18.73 7.15
C PHE A 213 16.54 17.63 7.80
N LYS A 214 16.78 17.73 9.11
CA LYS A 214 17.56 16.75 9.87
C LYS A 214 16.65 15.70 10.50
N TYR A 215 16.30 14.69 9.71
CA TYR A 215 15.67 13.45 10.14
C TYR A 215 16.18 12.30 9.25
N HIS A 216 15.81 11.07 9.59
CA HIS A 216 16.04 9.86 8.81
C HIS A 216 14.82 8.93 8.90
N TYR A 217 14.41 8.35 7.78
CA TYR A 217 13.35 7.36 7.69
C TYR A 217 13.91 5.97 7.94
N ASN A 218 13.25 5.17 8.78
CA ASN A 218 13.50 3.73 8.82
C ASN A 218 13.02 3.04 7.53
N GLY A 219 12.07 3.66 6.82
CA GLY A 219 11.54 3.15 5.56
C GLY A 219 10.62 4.14 4.89
N ILE A 220 10.38 3.93 3.60
CA ILE A 220 9.53 4.80 2.80
C ILE A 220 8.15 4.20 2.61
N ALA A 221 7.11 4.95 3.01
CA ALA A 221 5.71 4.62 2.77
C ALA A 221 5.23 5.25 1.46
N SER A 222 4.50 4.47 0.65
CA SER A 222 3.84 4.94 -0.57
C SER A 222 2.41 4.41 -0.66
N LEU A 223 1.49 5.28 -1.06
CA LEU A 223 0.13 4.89 -1.44
C LEU A 223 0.10 4.73 -2.97
N LEU A 224 0.67 3.63 -3.47
CA LEU A 224 0.91 3.43 -4.91
C LEU A 224 -0.33 2.88 -5.63
N TYR A 225 -1.32 3.76 -5.81
CA TYR A 225 -2.51 3.49 -6.61
C TYR A 225 -2.19 3.61 -8.12
N VAL A 226 -2.76 2.68 -8.89
CA VAL A 226 -2.67 2.64 -10.37
C VAL A 226 -4.04 2.47 -11.03
N ASP A 227 -5.09 2.54 -10.23
CA ASP A 227 -6.51 2.36 -10.56
C ASP A 227 -6.98 3.17 -11.76
N ARG A 228 -6.53 4.42 -11.88
CA ARG A 228 -6.86 5.33 -13.00
C ARG A 228 -6.36 4.86 -14.37
N ARG A 229 -5.57 3.79 -14.43
CA ARG A 229 -5.07 3.19 -15.67
C ARG A 229 -5.70 1.83 -15.95
N GLY A 230 -6.64 1.35 -15.14
CA GLY A 230 -7.17 -0.01 -15.24
C GLY A 230 -6.18 -1.02 -14.68
N ALA A 231 -5.73 -1.96 -15.50
CA ALA A 231 -4.85 -3.05 -15.07
C ALA A 231 -3.46 -2.56 -14.61
N PRO A 232 -2.78 -3.27 -13.67
CA PRO A 232 -1.47 -2.85 -13.14
C PRO A 232 -0.34 -2.76 -14.19
N GLU A 233 -0.46 -3.47 -15.32
CA GLU A 233 0.47 -3.45 -16.44
C GLU A 233 0.27 -2.24 -17.37
N ASN A 234 -0.87 -1.53 -17.24
CA ASN A 234 -1.13 -0.37 -18.07
C ASN A 234 -0.22 0.79 -17.67
N MET A 235 0.34 1.44 -18.69
CA MET A 235 1.34 2.48 -18.49
C MET A 235 0.73 3.84 -18.15
N GLN A 236 1.43 4.58 -17.29
CA GLN A 236 1.26 6.02 -17.10
C GLN A 236 2.59 6.69 -17.35
N MET A 237 2.63 7.62 -18.32
CA MET A 237 3.87 8.30 -18.72
C MET A 237 5.00 7.32 -19.11
N GLY A 238 4.65 6.15 -19.66
CA GLY A 238 5.61 5.10 -20.03
C GLY A 238 5.97 4.12 -18.92
N PHE A 239 5.40 4.25 -17.71
CA PHE A 239 5.70 3.37 -16.57
C PHE A 239 4.49 2.51 -16.21
N ALA A 240 4.63 1.19 -16.24
CA ALA A 240 3.71 0.23 -15.64
C ALA A 240 3.99 0.09 -14.12
N LEU A 241 3.20 -0.69 -13.37
CA LEU A 241 3.42 -0.88 -11.93
C LEU A 241 4.86 -1.28 -11.58
N SER A 242 5.44 -2.26 -12.28
CA SER A 242 6.81 -2.71 -12.04
C SER A 242 7.83 -1.58 -12.22
N ASP A 243 7.65 -0.74 -13.24
CA ASP A 243 8.56 0.38 -13.52
C ASP A 243 8.40 1.49 -12.47
N LYS A 244 7.16 1.72 -12.00
CA LYS A 244 6.89 2.66 -10.90
C LYS A 244 7.58 2.21 -9.61
N ILE A 245 7.45 0.93 -9.24
CA ILE A 245 8.14 0.35 -8.09
C ILE A 245 9.66 0.49 -8.24
N ALA A 246 10.21 0.15 -9.41
CA ALA A 246 11.64 0.24 -9.65
C ALA A 246 12.16 1.69 -9.56
N LEU A 247 11.44 2.66 -10.13
CA LEU A 247 11.79 4.07 -10.03
C LEU A 247 11.72 4.58 -8.57
N LEU A 248 10.68 4.19 -7.84
CA LEU A 248 10.54 4.53 -6.42
C LEU A 248 11.68 3.97 -5.59
N SER A 249 11.91 2.66 -5.68
CA SER A 249 13.01 1.95 -5.01
C SER A 249 14.36 2.59 -5.32
N THR A 250 14.57 3.05 -6.56
CA THR A 250 15.79 3.76 -6.95
C THR A 250 15.97 5.08 -6.21
N MET A 251 14.92 5.92 -6.14
CA MET A 251 14.99 7.16 -5.37
C MET A 251 15.24 6.89 -3.89
N VAL A 252 14.60 5.86 -3.33
CA VAL A 252 14.78 5.45 -1.93
C VAL A 252 16.24 5.05 -1.68
N TRP A 253 16.80 4.19 -2.53
CA TRP A 253 18.19 3.72 -2.42
C TRP A 253 19.23 4.84 -2.62
N MET A 254 18.95 5.81 -3.49
CA MET A 254 19.84 6.95 -3.72
C MET A 254 19.81 7.98 -2.58
N SER A 255 18.80 7.95 -1.73
CA SER A 255 18.59 8.99 -0.73
C SER A 255 19.37 8.70 0.55
N PRO A 256 20.12 9.68 1.10
CA PRO A 256 20.77 9.55 2.40
C PRO A 256 19.77 9.70 3.57
N LYS A 257 18.46 9.73 3.29
CA LYS A 257 17.39 9.92 4.27
C LYS A 257 16.67 8.65 4.65
N SER A 258 17.03 7.49 4.10
CA SER A 258 16.28 6.25 4.32
C SER A 258 17.21 5.07 4.60
N GLU A 259 16.77 4.13 5.45
CA GLU A 259 17.40 2.80 5.61
C GLU A 259 17.08 1.86 4.45
N HIS A 260 16.51 2.40 3.37
CA HIS A 260 16.19 1.73 2.12
C HIS A 260 15.06 0.69 2.17
N GLU A 261 14.31 0.62 3.29
CA GLU A 261 13.01 -0.05 3.32
C GLU A 261 11.99 0.76 2.48
N LEU A 262 11.10 0.06 1.79
CA LEU A 262 10.01 0.56 0.95
C LEU A 262 8.76 -0.26 1.22
N HIS A 263 7.73 0.39 1.74
CA HIS A 263 6.43 -0.19 2.02
C HIS A 263 5.37 0.46 1.13
N ILE A 264 4.61 -0.36 0.40
CA ILE A 264 3.37 0.08 -0.23
C ILE A 264 2.30 -0.02 0.85
N THR A 265 2.01 1.09 1.52
CA THR A 265 1.16 1.08 2.71
C THR A 265 -0.32 1.15 2.38
N GLU A 266 -0.70 1.61 1.19
CA GLU A 266 -2.07 1.47 0.70
C GLU A 266 -2.13 1.39 -0.84
N THR A 267 -2.97 0.50 -1.33
CA THR A 267 -3.37 0.42 -2.73
C THR A 267 -4.67 -0.38 -2.82
N ASN A 268 -5.50 -0.09 -3.82
CA ASN A 268 -6.76 -0.78 -4.10
C ASN A 268 -7.35 -0.31 -5.45
N TRP A 269 -8.47 -0.89 -5.85
CA TRP A 269 -9.35 -0.41 -6.92
C TRP A 269 -10.77 -0.19 -6.40
N PRO A 270 -11.42 0.92 -6.77
CA PRO A 270 -12.81 1.17 -6.45
C PRO A 270 -13.73 0.22 -7.25
N ILE A 271 -14.86 -0.18 -6.68
CA ILE A 271 -15.79 -1.17 -7.25
C ILE A 271 -17.04 -0.48 -7.81
N THR A 272 -17.46 -0.88 -9.01
CA THR A 272 -18.63 -0.32 -9.73
C THR A 272 -19.94 -0.52 -8.97
N GLY A 273 -20.86 0.44 -9.07
CA GLY A 273 -22.20 0.33 -8.46
C GLY A 273 -22.19 0.38 -6.92
N THR A 274 -21.15 0.96 -6.32
CA THR A 274 -21.00 1.06 -4.86
C THR A 274 -21.08 2.48 -4.33
N ALA A 275 -21.55 3.46 -5.12
CA ALA A 275 -21.80 4.81 -4.61
C ALA A 275 -22.72 4.80 -3.37
N PRO A 276 -22.52 5.68 -2.38
CA PRO A 276 -21.49 6.72 -2.29
C PRO A 276 -20.13 6.23 -1.71
N TYR A 277 -19.94 4.92 -1.54
CA TYR A 277 -18.81 4.35 -0.81
C TYR A 277 -17.50 4.27 -1.63
N ALA A 278 -17.58 4.34 -2.97
CA ALA A 278 -16.40 4.41 -3.81
C ALA A 278 -15.67 5.76 -3.61
N PRO A 279 -14.34 5.76 -3.40
CA PRO A 279 -13.57 6.98 -3.13
C PRO A 279 -13.33 7.86 -4.36
N THR A 280 -13.63 7.36 -5.55
CA THR A 280 -13.43 8.00 -6.85
C THR A 280 -14.76 8.10 -7.60
N SER A 281 -14.72 8.59 -8.84
CA SER A 281 -15.90 8.52 -9.69
C SER A 281 -16.10 7.11 -10.24
N GLU A 282 -17.31 6.85 -10.73
CA GLU A 282 -17.66 5.57 -11.36
C GLU A 282 -16.78 5.23 -12.58
N TYR A 283 -16.17 6.24 -13.21
CA TYR A 283 -15.27 6.03 -14.35
C TYR A 283 -14.01 5.26 -13.98
N GLU A 284 -13.51 5.41 -12.74
CA GLU A 284 -12.34 4.68 -12.25
C GLU A 284 -12.71 3.32 -11.63
N CYS A 285 -14.00 3.06 -11.41
CA CYS A 285 -14.48 1.83 -10.79
C CYS A 285 -14.34 0.62 -11.71
N VAL A 286 -14.11 -0.55 -11.13
CA VAL A 286 -14.01 -1.84 -11.83
C VAL A 286 -15.08 -2.82 -11.37
N SER A 287 -15.38 -3.83 -12.19
CA SER A 287 -16.23 -4.95 -11.78
C SER A 287 -15.54 -5.81 -10.71
N GLU A 288 -16.30 -6.60 -9.95
CA GLU A 288 -15.71 -7.55 -8.97
C GLU A 288 -14.77 -8.58 -9.63
N GLU A 289 -15.02 -8.96 -10.89
CA GLU A 289 -14.16 -9.86 -11.68
C GLU A 289 -12.82 -9.19 -12.05
N LEU A 290 -12.86 -7.93 -12.52
CA LEU A 290 -11.63 -7.19 -12.78
C LEU A 290 -10.88 -6.88 -11.47
N TYR A 291 -11.61 -6.65 -10.39
CA TYR A 291 -11.05 -6.37 -9.07
C TYR A 291 -10.17 -7.50 -8.58
N GLU A 292 -10.64 -8.75 -8.62
CA GLU A 292 -9.86 -9.91 -8.17
C GLU A 292 -8.62 -10.17 -9.05
N ASP A 293 -8.77 -10.03 -10.37
CA ASP A 293 -7.67 -10.14 -11.33
C ASP A 293 -6.59 -9.07 -11.09
N PHE A 294 -7.01 -7.82 -10.93
CA PHE A 294 -6.11 -6.67 -10.77
C PHE A 294 -5.40 -6.72 -9.42
N MET A 295 -6.13 -7.07 -8.36
CA MET A 295 -5.56 -7.28 -7.04
C MET A 295 -4.49 -8.36 -7.07
N LEU A 296 -4.79 -9.54 -7.62
CA LEU A 296 -3.82 -10.62 -7.65
C LEU A 296 -2.59 -10.20 -8.46
N ARG A 297 -2.76 -9.70 -9.68
CA ARG A 297 -1.63 -9.30 -10.54
C ARG A 297 -0.80 -8.16 -9.94
N TYR A 298 -1.41 -7.21 -9.21
CA TYR A 298 -0.66 -6.20 -8.48
C TYR A 298 0.29 -6.86 -7.46
N HIS A 299 -0.22 -7.78 -6.63
CA HIS A 299 0.59 -8.48 -5.63
C HIS A 299 1.70 -9.31 -6.28
N LEU A 300 1.40 -10.05 -7.35
CA LEU A 300 2.39 -10.86 -8.05
C LEU A 300 3.52 -10.00 -8.63
N LEU A 301 3.19 -8.87 -9.27
CA LEU A 301 4.18 -7.95 -9.84
C LEU A 301 4.99 -7.23 -8.75
N ALA A 302 4.35 -6.82 -7.66
CA ALA A 302 5.03 -6.18 -6.55
C ALA A 302 5.96 -7.17 -5.81
N PHE A 303 5.52 -8.40 -5.57
CA PHE A 303 6.35 -9.45 -4.99
C PHE A 303 7.53 -9.77 -5.92
N ALA A 304 7.28 -9.97 -7.22
CA ALA A 304 8.31 -10.25 -8.20
C ALA A 304 9.34 -9.12 -8.39
N SER A 305 9.00 -7.88 -8.02
CA SER A 305 9.94 -6.76 -8.06
C SER A 305 11.15 -7.00 -7.15
N GLN A 306 10.94 -7.70 -6.02
CA GLN A 306 11.96 -7.89 -5.00
C GLN A 306 12.58 -6.56 -4.54
N GLN A 307 11.74 -5.52 -4.46
CA GLN A 307 12.12 -4.13 -4.11
C GLN A 307 11.23 -3.50 -3.04
N VAL A 308 10.13 -4.16 -2.67
CA VAL A 308 9.13 -3.71 -1.69
C VAL A 308 9.17 -4.68 -0.50
N ASP A 309 9.31 -4.17 0.72
CA ASP A 309 9.38 -5.00 1.94
C ASP A 309 8.00 -5.47 2.40
N SER A 310 6.96 -4.65 2.18
CA SER A 310 5.59 -5.07 2.42
C SER A 310 4.57 -4.31 1.59
N LEU A 311 3.45 -4.97 1.33
CA LEU A 311 2.32 -4.43 0.59
C LEU A 311 1.05 -4.61 1.40
N SER A 312 0.43 -3.49 1.76
CA SER A 312 -0.86 -3.42 2.46
C SER A 312 -1.99 -3.13 1.49
N TRP A 313 -2.86 -4.13 1.25
CA TRP A 313 -4.07 -3.95 0.46
C TRP A 313 -5.14 -3.22 1.27
N HIS A 314 -5.70 -2.11 0.78
CA HIS A 314 -6.59 -1.27 1.60
C HIS A 314 -8.03 -1.33 1.10
N GLN A 315 -8.96 -2.10 1.68
CA GLN A 315 -8.93 -2.69 3.01
C GLN A 315 -9.80 -3.96 3.13
N LEU A 316 -9.78 -4.62 4.30
CA LEU A 316 -10.57 -5.82 4.57
C LEU A 316 -12.08 -5.58 4.41
N ILE A 317 -12.66 -4.67 5.20
CA ILE A 317 -14.09 -4.37 5.22
C ILE A 317 -14.31 -2.95 4.72
N ALA A 318 -14.83 -2.82 3.50
CA ALA A 318 -15.25 -1.55 2.94
C ALA A 318 -16.25 -1.80 1.81
N PRO A 319 -17.44 -1.16 1.82
CA PRO A 319 -18.41 -1.37 0.77
C PRO A 319 -17.91 -1.05 -0.65
N GLY A 320 -17.14 0.03 -0.78
CA GLY A 320 -16.74 0.57 -2.08
C GLY A 320 -15.53 -0.08 -2.73
N TYR A 321 -14.72 -0.81 -1.97
CA TYR A 321 -13.37 -1.23 -2.41
C TYR A 321 -12.74 -2.30 -1.51
N GLY A 322 -13.48 -2.81 -0.51
CA GLY A 322 -12.98 -3.82 0.40
C GLY A 322 -13.12 -5.24 -0.13
N LEU A 323 -12.53 -6.21 0.57
CA LEU A 323 -12.75 -7.64 0.31
C LEU A 323 -14.13 -8.11 0.80
N ILE A 324 -14.73 -7.38 1.74
CA ILE A 324 -16.03 -7.65 2.35
C ILE A 324 -17.00 -6.48 2.10
N ASP A 325 -18.22 -6.79 1.64
CA ASP A 325 -19.38 -5.90 1.75
C ASP A 325 -20.00 -6.02 3.13
N ASN A 326 -20.32 -4.91 3.78
CA ASN A 326 -21.11 -4.89 5.01
C ASN A 326 -22.35 -3.98 4.93
N ARG A 327 -22.82 -3.58 3.73
CA ARG A 327 -23.96 -2.65 3.59
C ARG A 327 -25.31 -3.20 4.05
N SER A 328 -25.60 -4.46 3.73
CA SER A 328 -26.89 -5.11 4.04
C SER A 328 -26.70 -6.42 4.78
N SER A 329 -25.77 -7.24 4.29
CA SER A 329 -25.30 -8.46 4.91
C SER A 329 -23.80 -8.55 4.73
N ILE A 330 -23.14 -9.31 5.61
CA ILE A 330 -21.71 -9.59 5.48
C ILE A 330 -21.51 -10.51 4.27
N ARG A 331 -20.97 -9.95 3.18
CA ARG A 331 -20.71 -10.68 1.93
C ARG A 331 -19.22 -10.65 1.61
N LYS A 332 -18.57 -11.81 1.66
CA LYS A 332 -17.25 -12.04 1.08
C LYS A 332 -17.33 -11.89 -0.44
N ARG A 333 -16.57 -10.96 -1.00
CA ARG A 333 -16.39 -10.85 -2.47
C ARG A 333 -15.55 -12.02 -2.96
N SER A 334 -15.61 -12.31 -4.26
CA SER A 334 -14.76 -13.33 -4.86
C SER A 334 -13.27 -13.06 -4.63
N ALA A 335 -12.87 -11.78 -4.64
CA ALA A 335 -11.53 -11.33 -4.27
C ALA A 335 -11.07 -11.76 -2.87
N PHE A 336 -11.97 -11.94 -1.89
CA PHE A 336 -11.58 -12.47 -0.57
C PHE A 336 -10.99 -13.88 -0.70
N ASN A 337 -11.64 -14.76 -1.49
CA ASN A 337 -11.16 -16.12 -1.70
C ASN A 337 -9.89 -16.15 -2.55
N VAL A 338 -9.76 -15.24 -3.52
CA VAL A 338 -8.54 -15.08 -4.32
C VAL A 338 -7.37 -14.63 -3.44
N TYR A 339 -7.59 -13.65 -2.56
CA TYR A 339 -6.58 -13.18 -1.61
C TYR A 339 -6.18 -14.31 -0.65
N LYS A 340 -7.15 -15.03 -0.09
CA LYS A 340 -6.91 -16.19 0.78
C LYS A 340 -6.08 -17.28 0.09
N PHE A 341 -6.42 -17.61 -1.16
CA PHE A 341 -5.66 -18.60 -1.91
C PHE A 341 -4.25 -18.10 -2.23
N MET A 342 -4.09 -16.83 -2.62
CA MET A 342 -2.78 -16.21 -2.79
C MET A 342 -1.92 -16.32 -1.53
N LEU A 343 -2.44 -15.94 -0.35
CA LEU A 343 -1.71 -16.05 0.92
C LEU A 343 -1.28 -17.50 1.19
N LYS A 344 -2.20 -18.46 1.04
CA LYS A 344 -1.91 -19.89 1.27
C LYS A 344 -0.75 -20.41 0.41
N ASN A 345 -0.65 -19.93 -0.83
CA ASN A 345 0.36 -20.42 -1.78
C ASN A 345 1.65 -19.57 -1.76
N LEU A 346 1.59 -18.29 -1.41
CA LEU A 346 2.74 -17.39 -1.52
C LEU A 346 3.40 -17.04 -0.18
N THR A 347 2.75 -17.29 0.96
CA THR A 347 3.40 -17.17 2.26
C THR A 347 4.51 -18.22 2.36
N ASN A 348 5.72 -17.80 2.75
CA ASN A 348 6.95 -18.62 2.75
C ASN A 348 7.42 -19.09 1.36
N ALA A 349 6.87 -18.54 0.27
CA ALA A 349 7.37 -18.79 -1.07
C ALA A 349 8.70 -18.06 -1.29
N GLN A 350 9.68 -18.73 -1.88
CA GLN A 350 10.90 -18.11 -2.37
C GLN A 350 10.69 -17.68 -3.81
N PHE A 351 10.85 -16.38 -4.10
CA PHE A 351 10.85 -15.89 -5.48
C PHE A 351 12.06 -16.44 -6.25
N LEU A 352 11.82 -16.97 -7.44
CA LEU A 352 12.89 -17.45 -8.33
C LEU A 352 13.09 -16.50 -9.50
N ARG A 353 12.04 -16.25 -10.29
CA ARG A 353 12.08 -15.34 -11.44
C ARG A 353 10.69 -14.95 -11.91
N LEU A 354 10.63 -13.86 -12.67
CA LEU A 354 9.48 -13.45 -13.46
C LEU A 354 9.91 -13.34 -14.92
N ASP A 355 9.38 -14.22 -15.77
CA ASP A 355 9.60 -14.18 -17.22
C ASP A 355 8.43 -13.45 -17.91
N ILE A 356 8.75 -12.48 -18.76
CA ILE A 356 7.77 -11.71 -19.52
C ILE A 356 8.10 -11.79 -21.01
N LYS A 357 7.21 -12.37 -21.81
CA LYS A 357 7.38 -12.49 -23.26
C LYS A 357 6.11 -12.13 -23.99
N ARG A 358 6.14 -11.02 -24.74
CA ARG A 358 5.02 -10.54 -25.58
C ARG A 358 3.68 -10.43 -24.83
N GLY A 359 3.73 -10.05 -23.55
CA GLY A 359 2.55 -9.91 -22.69
C GLY A 359 2.09 -11.21 -22.02
N TYR A 360 2.85 -12.30 -22.14
CA TYR A 360 2.71 -13.52 -21.36
C TYR A 360 3.67 -13.47 -20.17
N TYR A 361 3.16 -13.74 -18.97
CA TYR A 361 3.88 -13.64 -17.70
C TYR A 361 3.95 -15.02 -17.04
N ILE A 362 5.12 -15.36 -16.53
CA ILE A 362 5.36 -16.55 -15.72
C ILE A 362 6.12 -16.13 -14.47
N LEU A 363 5.43 -16.07 -13.35
CA LEU A 363 6.08 -15.95 -12.04
C LEU A 363 6.44 -17.35 -11.55
N GLN A 364 7.69 -17.55 -11.15
CA GLN A 364 8.14 -18.81 -10.57
C GLN A 364 8.54 -18.63 -9.11
N CYS A 365 8.05 -19.53 -8.28
CA CYS A 365 8.36 -19.58 -6.85
C CYS A 365 8.66 -21.00 -6.41
N LEU A 366 9.51 -21.16 -5.40
CA LEU A 366 9.73 -22.41 -4.69
C LEU A 366 8.93 -22.39 -3.39
N ILE A 367 8.10 -23.40 -3.16
CA ILE A 367 7.26 -23.54 -1.95
C ILE A 367 7.37 -24.97 -1.46
N ASN A 368 7.89 -25.20 -0.25
CA ASN A 368 8.04 -26.55 0.32
C ASN A 368 8.69 -27.55 -0.65
N ASN A 369 9.78 -27.14 -1.31
CA ASN A 369 10.48 -27.90 -2.37
C ASN A 369 9.59 -28.27 -3.57
N LYS A 370 8.51 -27.54 -3.84
CA LYS A 370 7.72 -27.67 -5.06
C LYS A 370 7.83 -26.40 -5.89
N LEU A 371 8.03 -26.57 -7.19
CA LEU A 371 8.02 -25.46 -8.13
C LEU A 371 6.58 -25.06 -8.44
N LEU A 372 6.22 -23.84 -8.08
CA LEU A 372 4.99 -23.18 -8.51
C LEU A 372 5.30 -22.23 -9.65
N GLN A 373 4.52 -22.31 -10.72
CA GLN A 373 4.47 -21.32 -11.77
C GLN A 373 3.09 -20.64 -11.76
N ILE A 374 3.05 -19.32 -11.81
CA ILE A 374 1.80 -18.56 -11.94
C ILE A 374 1.79 -17.88 -13.30
N HIS A 375 0.83 -18.27 -14.14
CA HIS A 375 0.76 -17.88 -15.55
C HIS A 375 -0.42 -16.93 -15.79
N TRP A 376 -0.18 -15.81 -16.48
CA TRP A 376 -1.23 -14.97 -17.04
C TRP A 376 -0.77 -14.31 -18.34
N THR A 377 -1.70 -13.81 -19.13
CA THR A 377 -1.40 -13.11 -20.37
C THR A 377 -2.38 -11.97 -20.64
N LEU A 378 -1.86 -10.89 -21.22
CA LEU A 378 -2.69 -9.77 -21.71
C LEU A 378 -3.30 -10.09 -23.09
N LYS A 379 -2.84 -11.16 -23.74
CA LYS A 379 -3.38 -11.65 -25.01
C LYS A 379 -3.74 -13.12 -24.85
N PRO A 380 -5.04 -13.46 -24.77
CA PRO A 380 -5.49 -14.81 -24.51
C PRO A 380 -4.82 -15.84 -25.42
N THR A 381 -4.42 -16.96 -24.83
CA THR A 381 -3.77 -18.06 -25.54
C THR A 381 -4.07 -19.38 -24.83
N THR A 382 -3.47 -20.46 -25.32
CA THR A 382 -3.64 -21.78 -24.72
C THR A 382 -2.29 -22.41 -24.39
N LEU A 383 -2.31 -23.28 -23.38
CA LEU A 383 -1.19 -24.12 -22.98
C LEU A 383 -1.69 -25.56 -22.85
N LYS A 384 -0.92 -26.53 -23.32
CA LYS A 384 -1.24 -27.94 -23.09
C LYS A 384 -1.12 -28.24 -21.60
N ASN A 385 -2.15 -28.86 -21.02
CA ASN A 385 -2.09 -29.35 -19.64
C ASN A 385 -1.30 -30.66 -19.64
N GLU A 386 -0.05 -30.60 -19.20
CA GLU A 386 0.83 -31.76 -19.15
C GLU A 386 0.53 -32.62 -17.91
N ASP A 387 0.80 -33.93 -17.96
CA ASP A 387 0.45 -34.87 -16.88
C ASP A 387 1.15 -34.54 -15.54
N PHE A 388 2.31 -33.88 -15.63
CA PHE A 388 3.09 -33.40 -14.50
C PHE A 388 2.64 -32.01 -14.00
N PHE A 389 1.58 -31.43 -14.55
CA PHE A 389 0.95 -30.22 -14.01
C PHE A 389 -0.14 -30.57 -13.00
N GLU A 390 -0.26 -29.71 -11.98
CA GLU A 390 -1.41 -29.65 -11.10
C GLU A 390 -1.90 -28.20 -11.07
N VAL A 391 -3.04 -27.96 -11.73
CA VAL A 391 -3.47 -26.61 -12.13
C VAL A 391 -4.68 -26.15 -11.34
N TYR A 392 -4.62 -24.93 -10.83
CA TYR A 392 -5.67 -24.30 -10.06
C TYR A 392 -6.02 -22.91 -10.62
N SER A 393 -7.30 -22.54 -10.52
CA SER A 393 -7.76 -21.16 -10.74
C SER A 393 -7.23 -20.20 -9.66
N ILE A 394 -7.43 -18.89 -9.85
CA ILE A 394 -7.13 -17.84 -8.86
C ILE A 394 -7.79 -18.07 -7.48
N SER A 395 -8.92 -18.78 -7.45
CA SER A 395 -9.69 -19.10 -6.24
C SER A 395 -9.42 -20.51 -5.69
N GLY A 396 -8.49 -21.25 -6.30
CA GLY A 396 -8.10 -22.59 -5.85
C GLY A 396 -8.96 -23.75 -6.35
N LYS A 397 -9.75 -23.56 -7.41
CA LYS A 397 -10.48 -24.67 -8.05
C LYS A 397 -9.54 -25.44 -8.98
N LEU A 398 -9.50 -26.77 -8.85
CA LEU A 398 -8.74 -27.66 -9.72
C LEU A 398 -9.23 -27.59 -11.18
N ILE A 399 -8.29 -27.59 -12.14
CA ILE A 399 -8.54 -27.55 -13.58
C ILE A 399 -7.93 -28.80 -14.24
N GLU A 400 -8.78 -29.65 -14.80
CA GLU A 400 -8.39 -30.93 -15.41
C GLU A 400 -8.48 -30.92 -16.95
N ASN A 401 -8.84 -29.78 -17.54
CA ASN A 401 -8.95 -29.65 -19.00
C ASN A 401 -7.60 -29.95 -19.68
N LYS A 402 -7.61 -30.73 -20.76
CA LYS A 402 -6.40 -31.05 -21.56
C LYS A 402 -5.71 -29.81 -22.13
N THR A 403 -6.48 -28.76 -22.35
CA THR A 403 -6.00 -27.46 -22.83
C THR A 403 -6.37 -26.40 -21.80
N LEU A 404 -5.37 -25.71 -21.29
CA LEU A 404 -5.50 -24.59 -20.36
C LEU A 404 -5.73 -23.31 -21.16
N ASN A 405 -6.77 -22.56 -20.82
CA ASN A 405 -6.98 -21.22 -21.35
C ASN A 405 -6.20 -20.24 -20.47
N ILE A 406 -5.17 -19.61 -21.03
CA ILE A 406 -4.39 -18.59 -20.32
C ILE A 406 -4.94 -17.23 -20.75
N GLY A 407 -5.54 -16.52 -19.80
CA GLY A 407 -6.11 -15.18 -19.98
C GLY A 407 -5.51 -14.17 -19.01
N SER A 408 -6.25 -13.09 -18.74
CA SER A 408 -5.85 -12.07 -17.76
C SER A 408 -5.87 -12.59 -16.32
N SER A 409 -6.75 -13.56 -16.03
CA SER A 409 -6.83 -14.24 -14.74
C SER A 409 -5.68 -15.23 -14.59
N PRO A 410 -4.82 -15.07 -13.55
CA PRO A 410 -3.71 -15.98 -13.33
C PRO A 410 -4.12 -17.44 -13.06
N LEU A 411 -3.33 -18.39 -13.52
CA LEU A 411 -3.44 -19.80 -13.15
C LEU A 411 -2.24 -20.21 -12.32
N TYR A 412 -2.48 -20.95 -11.24
CA TYR A 412 -1.45 -21.58 -10.43
C TYR A 412 -1.16 -22.96 -11.01
N ILE A 413 0.08 -23.20 -11.42
CA ILE A 413 0.54 -24.45 -12.04
C ILE A 413 1.66 -25.00 -11.19
N TYR A 414 1.36 -26.01 -10.38
CA TYR A 414 2.38 -26.78 -9.67
C TYR A 414 3.01 -27.80 -10.62
N ILE A 415 4.34 -27.83 -10.64
CA ILE A 415 5.12 -28.78 -11.44
C ILE A 415 5.48 -29.97 -10.54
N LYS A 416 4.88 -31.12 -10.81
CA LYS A 416 5.23 -32.39 -10.14
C LYS A 416 6.67 -32.78 -10.51
N ASP A 417 7.40 -33.33 -9.55
CA ASP A 417 8.73 -33.91 -9.73
C ASP A 417 9.82 -32.95 -10.22
N ALA A 418 9.67 -31.64 -9.97
CA ALA A 418 10.58 -30.60 -10.47
C ALA A 418 11.82 -30.32 -9.60
N VAL A 419 11.87 -30.82 -8.36
CA VAL A 419 12.90 -30.53 -7.34
C VAL A 419 13.22 -31.77 -6.53
#